data_AF-A3ZT87-F1
#
_entry.id   AF-A3ZT87-F1
#
_cell.length_a   1.000
_cell.length_b   1.000
_cell.length_c   1.000
_cell.angle_alpha   90.00
_cell.angle_beta   90.00
_cell.angle_gamma   90.00
#
_symmetry.space_group_name_H-M   'P 1'
#
loop_
_entity.id
_entity.type
_entity.pdbx_description
1 polymer ?
#
loop_
_entity_poly.entity_id
_entity_poly.type
_entity_poly.pdbx_seq_one_letter_code
_entity_poly.pdbx_strand_id
1 'polypeptide(L)'
;MPTPDSITKRAMKPVWFILVQVALLATVFAGVGWALSQDRRQSAPRLPSLRNTAELVSPQYDMPELITDDQLRTVLVRLRPRLRHQQPKINHVDHALRCWGADAKFADPECLSGEEMRKMLTDMSVFHEYWGDASRDLITPGEMGWGVRTQQGAATSSHVDHTLATLAEIGTPLDYAIQSGETSLTLRELLVGALQDFRLNQQEYEWTTIAAATFAADNSAWVSREGERITFDQMAQRLMRQQAVQGVCYGNHRLFTLAALLRLDEQVGIFQDNVTRDEIVAHLTDATRRLIESQNDAGYWDQNWYNAERDPIDDGLADPLSRRLLATGHALEWWAISPAAVQPPRETKIRAGQWLATEVEKMSDDVIRDNYTFLSHVGRALALWRGALPAQQWSRLECDQALKLATTTSGESNASPSSE
;
A
#
# COMPACT_ATOMS: atom_id res chain seq x y z
N MET A 1 75.91 -4.59 -59.54
CA MET A 1 75.41 -3.46 -58.73
C MET A 1 74.29 -3.95 -57.83
N PRO A 2 74.51 -3.98 -56.51
CA PRO A 2 73.43 -3.77 -55.55
C PRO A 2 73.81 -2.70 -54.52
N THR A 3 72.88 -1.77 -54.26
CA THR A 3 72.96 -0.79 -53.17
C THR A 3 72.42 -1.38 -51.88
N PRO A 4 73.10 -1.20 -50.73
CA PRO A 4 72.55 -1.56 -49.43
C PRO A 4 71.82 -0.36 -48.81
N ASP A 5 70.48 -0.45 -48.75
CA ASP A 5 69.66 0.45 -47.93
C ASP A 5 69.68 -0.01 -46.47
N SER A 6 70.30 0.80 -45.61
CA SER A 6 70.32 0.62 -44.17
C SER A 6 69.03 1.13 -43.53
N ILE A 7 68.11 0.21 -43.23
CA ILE A 7 66.96 0.45 -42.36
C ILE A 7 67.48 0.54 -40.91
N THR A 8 67.65 1.75 -40.40
CA THR A 8 67.83 2.01 -38.97
C THR A 8 66.46 1.98 -38.29
N LYS A 9 66.03 0.81 -37.82
CA LYS A 9 64.89 0.67 -36.91
C LYS A 9 65.23 1.41 -35.60
N ARG A 10 64.64 2.59 -35.43
CA ARG A 10 64.70 3.40 -34.21
C ARG A 10 64.01 2.62 -33.09
N ALA A 11 64.77 1.85 -32.32
CA ALA A 11 64.27 1.18 -31.13
C ALA A 11 63.69 2.26 -30.18
N MET A 12 62.37 2.30 -30.04
CA MET A 12 61.75 3.03 -28.94
C MET A 12 62.32 2.44 -27.65
N LYS A 13 63.10 3.26 -26.94
CA LYS A 13 63.84 2.83 -25.75
C LYS A 13 62.84 2.29 -24.73
N PRO A 14 63.10 1.14 -24.09
CA PRO A 14 62.19 0.49 -23.13
C PRO A 14 61.69 1.42 -22.01
N VAL A 15 62.47 2.46 -21.70
CA VAL A 15 62.11 3.56 -20.79
C VAL A 15 60.82 4.28 -21.22
N TRP A 16 60.62 4.55 -22.51
CA TRP A 16 59.43 5.26 -23.00
C TRP A 16 58.17 4.39 -22.87
N PHE A 17 58.28 3.09 -23.12
CA PHE A 17 57.18 2.15 -22.93
C PHE A 17 56.76 2.08 -21.46
N ILE A 18 57.72 2.00 -20.54
CA ILE A 18 57.45 1.99 -19.09
C ILE A 18 56.78 3.29 -18.65
N LEU A 19 57.25 4.45 -19.12
CA LEU A 19 56.67 5.75 -18.78
C LEU A 19 55.21 5.87 -19.25
N VAL A 20 54.90 5.38 -20.45
CA VAL A 20 53.52 5.36 -20.97
C VAL A 20 52.63 4.45 -20.12
N GLN A 21 53.10 3.26 -19.74
CA GLN A 21 52.34 2.33 -18.90
C GLN A 21 52.07 2.89 -17.50
N VAL A 22 53.06 3.55 -16.88
CA VAL A 22 52.89 4.21 -15.58
C VAL A 22 51.89 5.37 -15.67
N ALA A 23 51.94 6.18 -16.73
CA ALA A 23 50.99 7.26 -16.93
C ALA A 23 49.55 6.74 -17.13
N LEU A 24 49.38 5.66 -17.89
CA LEU A 24 48.08 5.03 -18.12
C LEU A 24 47.49 4.48 -16.82
N LEU A 25 48.28 3.73 -16.05
CA LEU A 25 47.87 3.21 -14.75
C LEU A 25 47.53 4.34 -13.77
N ALA A 26 48.36 5.38 -13.68
CA ALA A 26 48.10 6.53 -12.82
C ALA A 26 46.78 7.23 -13.20
N THR A 27 46.47 7.33 -14.49
CA THR A 27 45.22 7.93 -14.97
C THR A 27 44.01 7.06 -14.63
N VAL A 28 44.11 5.73 -14.78
CA VAL A 28 43.05 4.80 -14.38
C VAL A 28 42.83 4.82 -12.86
N PHE A 29 43.89 4.76 -12.06
CA PHE A 29 43.79 4.82 -10.59
C PHE A 29 43.28 6.17 -10.10
N ALA A 30 43.68 7.28 -10.72
CA ALA A 30 43.13 8.60 -10.41
C ALA A 30 41.65 8.70 -10.82
N GLY A 31 41.27 8.14 -11.98
CA GLY A 31 39.88 8.10 -12.44
C GLY A 31 38.99 7.25 -11.54
N VAL A 32 39.44 6.06 -11.15
CA VAL A 32 38.76 5.18 -10.19
C VAL A 32 38.70 5.82 -8.81
N GLY A 33 39.81 6.40 -8.33
CA GLY A 33 39.85 7.10 -7.05
C GLY A 33 38.93 8.33 -7.00
N TRP A 34 38.87 9.10 -8.10
CA TRP A 34 37.96 10.22 -8.25
C TRP A 34 36.50 9.75 -8.29
N ALA A 35 36.17 8.72 -9.08
CA ALA A 35 34.84 8.13 -9.14
C ALA A 35 34.39 7.60 -7.77
N LEU A 36 35.24 6.84 -7.07
CA LEU A 36 34.97 6.35 -5.72
C LEU A 36 34.85 7.49 -4.69
N SER A 37 35.60 8.58 -4.84
CA SER A 37 35.50 9.74 -3.95
C SER A 37 34.25 10.57 -4.20
N GLN A 38 33.81 10.65 -5.46
CA GLN A 38 32.58 11.33 -5.84
C GLN A 38 31.37 10.52 -5.37
N ASP A 39 31.44 9.20 -5.54
CA ASP A 39 30.48 8.23 -5.01
C ASP A 39 30.38 8.38 -3.48
N ARG A 40 31.49 8.28 -2.74
CA ARG A 40 31.50 8.50 -1.27
C ARG A 40 30.97 9.86 -0.81
N ARG A 41 31.22 10.94 -1.55
CA ARG A 41 30.66 12.27 -1.24
C ARG A 41 29.16 12.36 -1.53
N GLN A 42 28.63 11.50 -2.39
CA GLN A 42 27.20 11.29 -2.61
C GLN A 42 26.61 10.26 -1.65
N SER A 43 27.42 9.36 -1.05
CA SER A 43 26.99 8.27 -0.15
C SER A 43 26.65 8.66 1.29
N ALA A 44 26.71 9.94 1.70
CA ALA A 44 26.03 10.32 2.94
C ALA A 44 24.53 10.06 2.72
N PRO A 45 23.84 9.23 3.53
CA PRO A 45 22.44 8.93 3.30
C PRO A 45 21.63 10.22 3.26
N ARG A 46 21.24 10.64 2.05
CA ARG A 46 20.35 11.77 1.87
C ARG A 46 18.96 11.19 1.94
N LEU A 47 18.18 11.64 2.91
CA LEU A 47 16.74 11.40 2.93
C LEU A 47 16.08 12.28 1.86
N PRO A 48 14.90 11.88 1.34
CA PRO A 48 14.15 12.77 0.47
C PRO A 48 13.64 13.97 1.28
N SER A 49 13.31 15.07 0.60
CA SER A 49 12.58 16.18 1.20
C SER A 49 11.20 15.69 1.62
N LEU A 50 10.90 15.79 2.92
CA LEU A 50 9.63 15.32 3.48
C LEU A 50 8.86 16.47 4.14
N ARG A 51 7.59 16.64 3.79
CA ARG A 51 6.65 17.53 4.49
C ARG A 51 6.01 16.82 5.68
N ASN A 52 5.55 17.60 6.67
CA ASN A 52 4.94 17.04 7.87
C ASN A 52 3.55 16.43 7.61
N THR A 53 2.77 17.07 6.75
CA THR A 53 1.41 16.64 6.41
C THR A 53 1.43 15.67 5.24
N ALA A 54 0.70 14.57 5.36
CA ALA A 54 0.46 13.62 4.29
C ALA A 54 -0.47 14.19 3.21
N GLU A 55 -0.17 13.98 1.93
CA GLU A 55 -1.16 14.22 0.87
C GLU A 55 -2.12 13.06 0.78
N LEU A 56 -3.39 13.40 0.65
CA LEU A 56 -4.46 12.41 0.60
C LEU A 56 -4.89 12.16 -0.84
N VAL A 57 -5.00 10.89 -1.21
CA VAL A 57 -5.56 10.49 -2.50
C VAL A 57 -7.07 10.40 -2.37
N SER A 58 -7.77 11.37 -2.96
CA SER A 58 -9.23 11.42 -2.99
C SER A 58 -9.83 10.62 -4.16
N PRO A 59 -11.04 10.04 -4.00
CA PRO A 59 -11.75 9.39 -5.11
C PRO A 59 -12.01 10.36 -6.27
N GLN A 60 -12.03 9.82 -7.49
CA GLN A 60 -12.22 10.59 -8.73
C GLN A 60 -13.66 10.55 -9.28
N TYR A 61 -14.49 9.65 -8.76
CA TYR A 61 -15.76 9.30 -9.39
C TYR A 61 -16.90 9.22 -8.39
N ASP A 62 -18.12 9.45 -8.88
CA ASP A 62 -19.36 9.18 -8.17
C ASP A 62 -20.35 8.47 -9.11
N MET A 63 -20.61 7.17 -8.85
CA MET A 63 -21.41 6.28 -9.70
C MET A 63 -22.53 5.59 -8.90
N PRO A 64 -23.69 6.24 -8.71
CA PRO A 64 -24.82 5.65 -7.97
C PRO A 64 -25.38 4.36 -8.59
N GLU A 65 -25.13 4.10 -9.88
CA GLU A 65 -25.59 2.88 -10.54
C GLU A 65 -24.66 1.68 -10.30
N LEU A 66 -23.46 1.93 -9.78
CA LEU A 66 -22.55 0.86 -9.33
C LEU A 66 -23.00 0.31 -7.98
N ILE A 67 -23.41 1.21 -7.07
CA ILE A 67 -23.88 0.89 -5.72
C ILE A 67 -24.86 1.98 -5.27
N THR A 68 -26.08 1.59 -4.92
CA THR A 68 -27.06 2.58 -4.41
C THR A 68 -26.72 2.99 -2.98
N ASP A 69 -27.28 4.11 -2.51
CA ASP A 69 -27.07 4.56 -1.13
C ASP A 69 -27.57 3.54 -0.10
N ASP A 70 -28.68 2.84 -0.37
CA ASP A 70 -29.20 1.81 0.53
C ASP A 70 -28.29 0.57 0.54
N GLN A 71 -27.80 0.13 -0.63
CA GLN A 71 -26.84 -0.97 -0.70
C GLN A 71 -25.53 -0.62 0.01
N LEU A 72 -25.01 0.60 -0.21
CA LEU A 72 -23.79 1.05 0.45
C LEU A 72 -23.99 1.16 1.97
N ARG A 73 -25.14 1.68 2.43
CA ARG A 73 -25.47 1.73 3.87
C ARG A 73 -25.45 0.33 4.47
N THR A 74 -26.10 -0.64 3.82
CA THR A 74 -26.10 -2.04 4.26
C THR A 74 -24.68 -2.58 4.35
N VAL A 75 -23.88 -2.45 3.29
CA VAL A 75 -22.48 -2.90 3.28
C VAL A 75 -21.68 -2.27 4.41
N LEU A 76 -21.71 -0.94 4.57
CA LEU A 76 -20.93 -0.25 5.59
C LEU A 76 -21.35 -0.66 7.00
N VAL A 77 -22.65 -0.77 7.26
CA VAL A 77 -23.17 -1.26 8.55
C VAL A 77 -22.65 -2.67 8.82
N ARG A 78 -22.69 -3.57 7.85
CA ARG A 78 -22.19 -4.95 8.02
C ARG A 78 -20.68 -5.02 8.25
N LEU A 79 -19.91 -4.12 7.63
CA LEU A 79 -18.44 -4.13 7.65
C LEU A 79 -17.80 -3.19 8.68
N ARG A 80 -18.59 -2.64 9.61
CA ARG A 80 -18.08 -1.80 10.71
C ARG A 80 -17.07 -2.57 11.60
N PRO A 81 -16.04 -1.89 12.16
CA PRO A 81 -14.90 -2.55 12.80
C PRO A 81 -15.22 -3.02 14.23
N ARG A 82 -16.02 -4.08 14.39
CA ARG A 82 -16.34 -4.72 15.69
C ARG A 82 -15.12 -5.44 16.30
N LEU A 83 -14.09 -4.67 16.65
CA LEU A 83 -12.77 -5.11 17.08
C LEU A 83 -12.51 -4.81 18.56
N ARG A 84 -13.50 -4.33 19.32
CA ARG A 84 -13.39 -4.09 20.76
C ARG A 84 -13.54 -5.40 21.54
N HIS A 85 -12.51 -6.23 21.43
CA HIS A 85 -12.36 -7.46 22.20
C HIS A 85 -10.88 -7.68 22.54
N GLN A 86 -10.57 -8.66 23.37
CA GLN A 86 -9.18 -9.00 23.69
C GLN A 86 -8.44 -9.51 22.45
N GLN A 87 -7.17 -9.13 22.31
CA GLN A 87 -6.27 -9.59 21.24
C GLN A 87 -6.85 -9.46 19.81
N PRO A 88 -7.35 -8.29 19.39
CA PRO A 88 -7.78 -8.10 18.01
C PRO A 88 -6.57 -8.21 17.09
N LYS A 89 -6.69 -9.03 16.03
CA LYS A 89 -5.59 -9.24 15.07
C LYS A 89 -5.12 -7.88 14.55
N ILE A 90 -3.83 -7.57 14.68
CA ILE A 90 -3.26 -6.29 14.26
C ILE A 90 -3.50 -6.04 12.77
N ASN A 91 -3.46 -7.08 11.94
CA ASN A 91 -3.83 -6.93 10.54
C ASN A 91 -5.28 -6.45 10.33
N HIS A 92 -6.24 -6.84 11.17
CA HIS A 92 -7.61 -6.34 11.08
C HIS A 92 -7.68 -4.87 11.50
N VAL A 93 -6.88 -4.46 12.48
CA VAL A 93 -6.78 -3.08 12.94
C VAL A 93 -6.15 -2.18 11.89
N ASP A 94 -5.03 -2.61 11.27
CA ASP A 94 -4.40 -1.92 10.13
C ASP A 94 -5.43 -1.70 9.01
N HIS A 95 -6.10 -2.77 8.56
CA HIS A 95 -7.08 -2.69 7.48
C HIS A 95 -8.32 -1.86 7.83
N ALA A 96 -8.82 -1.98 9.07
CA ALA A 96 -9.93 -1.16 9.55
C ALA A 96 -9.55 0.32 9.56
N LEU A 97 -8.38 0.66 10.12
CA LEU A 97 -7.91 2.03 10.19
C LEU A 97 -7.68 2.60 8.78
N ARG A 98 -7.04 1.84 7.89
CA ARG A 98 -6.86 2.24 6.49
C ARG A 98 -8.20 2.46 5.79
N CYS A 99 -9.19 1.61 6.04
CA CYS A 99 -10.54 1.72 5.48
C CYS A 99 -11.27 2.98 5.97
N TRP A 100 -11.38 3.13 7.29
CA TRP A 100 -12.26 4.09 7.93
C TRP A 100 -11.61 5.45 8.21
N GLY A 101 -10.29 5.51 8.40
CA GLY A 101 -9.54 6.71 8.77
C GLY A 101 -9.55 7.01 10.27
N ALA A 102 -8.68 7.93 10.71
CA ALA A 102 -8.51 8.28 12.13
C ALA A 102 -9.75 8.93 12.77
N ASP A 103 -10.55 9.65 11.99
CA ASP A 103 -11.70 10.41 12.52
C ASP A 103 -13.00 9.58 12.59
N ALA A 104 -12.95 8.30 12.21
CA ALA A 104 -14.11 7.42 12.20
C ALA A 104 -14.69 7.21 13.60
N LYS A 105 -16.00 7.37 13.73
CA LYS A 105 -16.77 7.17 14.96
C LYS A 105 -17.98 6.30 14.68
N PHE A 106 -18.31 5.43 15.63
CA PHE A 106 -19.39 4.47 15.52
C PHE A 106 -20.21 4.49 16.81
N ALA A 107 -21.53 4.38 16.71
CA ALA A 107 -22.41 4.24 17.88
C ALA A 107 -22.43 2.81 18.44
N ASP A 108 -21.99 1.81 17.66
CA ASP A 108 -21.87 0.43 18.11
C ASP A 108 -20.73 0.30 19.14
N PRO A 109 -21.01 -0.11 20.39
CA PRO A 109 -20.01 -0.20 21.45
C PRO A 109 -18.92 -1.26 21.18
N GLU A 110 -19.17 -2.25 20.32
CA GLU A 110 -18.16 -3.25 19.96
C GLU A 110 -17.16 -2.72 18.92
N CYS A 111 -17.44 -1.56 18.32
CA CYS A 111 -16.53 -0.94 17.36
C CYS A 111 -15.40 -0.17 18.04
N LEU A 112 -14.20 -0.29 17.47
CA LEU A 112 -13.12 0.66 17.74
C LEU A 112 -13.31 1.91 16.87
N SER A 113 -13.13 3.10 17.45
CA SER A 113 -13.01 4.33 16.68
C SER A 113 -11.67 4.40 15.94
N GLY A 114 -11.57 5.28 14.94
CA GLY A 114 -10.33 5.51 14.20
C GLY A 114 -9.17 5.90 15.11
N GLU A 115 -9.41 6.75 16.10
CA GLU A 115 -8.39 7.18 17.06
C GLU A 115 -7.93 6.05 17.98
N GLU A 116 -8.84 5.18 18.42
CA GLU A 116 -8.47 4.00 19.22
C GLU A 116 -7.64 3.02 18.40
N MET A 117 -8.01 2.79 17.13
CA MET A 117 -7.23 1.94 16.23
C MET A 117 -5.85 2.54 15.97
N ARG A 118 -5.74 3.85 15.72
CA ARG A 118 -4.44 4.53 15.56
C ARG A 118 -3.58 4.39 16.82
N LYS A 119 -4.14 4.69 18.00
CA LYS A 119 -3.44 4.55 19.27
C LYS A 119 -2.96 3.13 19.54
N MET A 120 -3.76 2.11 19.23
CA MET A 120 -3.33 0.71 19.36
C MET A 120 -2.09 0.39 18.53
N LEU A 121 -1.91 1.07 17.39
CA LEU A 121 -0.77 0.87 16.50
C LEU A 121 0.43 1.76 16.87
N THR A 122 0.23 2.87 17.58
CA THR A 122 1.27 3.88 17.86
C THR A 122 1.65 4.03 19.32
N ASP A 123 0.89 3.47 20.26
CA ASP A 123 1.14 3.56 21.69
C ASP A 123 1.18 2.15 22.30
N MET A 124 2.37 1.72 22.70
CA MET A 124 2.56 0.36 23.22
C MET A 124 1.85 0.14 24.55
N SER A 125 1.59 1.18 25.35
CA SER A 125 0.77 1.04 26.55
C SER A 125 -0.65 0.61 26.20
N VAL A 126 -1.26 1.26 25.21
CA VAL A 126 -2.59 0.90 24.68
C VAL A 126 -2.55 -0.47 24.02
N PHE A 127 -1.51 -0.80 23.25
CA PHE A 127 -1.33 -2.14 22.70
C PHE A 127 -1.36 -3.24 23.79
N HIS A 128 -0.65 -3.03 24.91
CA HIS A 128 -0.61 -3.99 26.02
C HIS A 128 -1.95 -4.11 26.77
N GLU A 129 -2.82 -3.10 26.75
CA GLU A 129 -4.19 -3.24 27.30
C GLU A 129 -4.99 -4.33 26.57
N TYR A 130 -4.71 -4.58 25.29
CA TYR A 130 -5.39 -5.59 24.46
C TYR A 130 -4.62 -6.91 24.36
N TRP A 131 -3.29 -6.86 24.41
CA TRP A 131 -2.42 -8.01 24.16
C TRP A 131 -1.70 -8.55 25.40
N GLY A 132 -1.78 -7.83 26.52
CA GLY A 132 -1.10 -8.13 27.78
C GLY A 132 0.39 -7.79 27.78
N ASP A 133 0.93 -7.61 28.99
CA ASP A 133 2.34 -7.21 29.22
C ASP A 133 3.37 -8.27 28.80
N ALA A 134 2.94 -9.53 28.63
CA ALA A 134 3.80 -10.60 28.13
C ALA A 134 4.02 -10.52 26.61
N SER A 135 3.16 -9.80 25.89
CA SER A 135 3.35 -9.56 24.47
C SER A 135 4.53 -8.62 24.27
N ARG A 136 5.32 -8.86 23.23
CA ARG A 136 6.38 -7.92 22.82
C ARG A 136 5.75 -6.74 22.09
N ASP A 137 6.29 -5.53 22.28
CA ASP A 137 5.89 -4.31 21.55
C ASP A 137 5.74 -4.57 20.05
N LEU A 138 4.76 -3.93 19.43
CA LEU A 138 4.57 -3.93 17.98
C LEU A 138 5.65 -3.10 17.28
N ILE A 139 6.01 -1.95 17.85
CA ILE A 139 7.07 -1.07 17.34
C ILE A 139 8.34 -1.33 18.14
N THR A 140 9.44 -1.62 17.44
CA THR A 140 10.70 -1.99 18.09
C THR A 140 11.89 -1.35 17.38
N PRO A 141 13.02 -1.13 18.08
CA PRO A 141 14.25 -0.71 17.42
C PRO A 141 14.76 -1.83 16.48
N GLY A 142 15.16 -1.43 15.29
CA GLY A 142 15.81 -2.25 14.26
C GLY A 142 17.22 -1.75 13.94
N GLU A 143 17.87 -2.37 12.95
CA GLU A 143 19.28 -2.07 12.59
C GLU A 143 19.47 -0.64 12.05
N MET A 144 18.51 -0.14 11.27
CA MET A 144 18.58 1.14 10.57
C MET A 144 17.63 2.20 11.15
N GLY A 145 17.06 1.96 12.33
CA GLY A 145 16.05 2.83 12.93
C GLY A 145 14.91 2.03 13.54
N TRP A 146 13.77 2.69 13.77
CA TRP A 146 12.58 2.03 14.30
C TRP A 146 11.82 1.28 13.20
N GLY A 147 11.14 0.21 13.57
CA GLY A 147 10.33 -0.59 12.64
C GLY A 147 9.14 -1.24 13.33
N VAL A 148 8.17 -1.65 12.52
CA VAL A 148 7.00 -2.42 12.96
C VAL A 148 7.34 -3.90 12.81
N ARG A 149 7.04 -4.70 13.84
CA ARG A 149 7.17 -6.16 13.75
C ARG A 149 6.10 -6.73 12.84
N THR A 150 6.51 -7.68 12.03
CA THR A 150 5.65 -8.30 11.02
C THR A 150 5.74 -9.83 11.04
N GLN A 151 4.70 -10.50 10.55
CA GLN A 151 4.67 -11.94 10.26
C GLN A 151 5.06 -12.86 11.43
N GLN A 152 4.81 -12.42 12.67
CA GLN A 152 5.09 -13.16 13.91
C GLN A 152 3.81 -13.46 14.71
N GLY A 153 2.71 -13.66 13.99
CA GLY A 153 1.40 -13.98 14.56
C GLY A 153 0.45 -12.78 14.62
N ALA A 154 -0.68 -12.97 15.30
CA ALA A 154 -1.80 -12.03 15.28
C ALA A 154 -1.50 -10.68 15.96
N ALA A 155 -0.45 -10.60 16.79
CA ALA A 155 0.02 -9.40 17.47
C ALA A 155 0.95 -8.52 16.61
N THR A 156 1.11 -8.84 15.32
CA THR A 156 2.04 -8.16 14.40
C THR A 156 1.36 -7.82 13.09
N SER A 157 1.92 -6.86 12.34
CA SER A 157 1.41 -6.55 11.00
C SER A 157 1.69 -7.70 10.03
N SER A 158 0.85 -7.89 9.02
CA SER A 158 1.02 -8.99 8.05
C SER A 158 2.14 -8.73 7.05
N HIS A 159 2.50 -7.47 6.82
CA HIS A 159 3.35 -7.04 5.72
C HIS A 159 4.35 -5.98 6.18
N VAL A 160 5.52 -5.97 5.55
CA VAL A 160 6.55 -4.96 5.82
C VAL A 160 5.99 -3.58 5.46
N ASP A 161 6.17 -2.61 6.37
CA ASP A 161 5.71 -1.23 6.25
C ASP A 161 4.19 -1.02 6.05
N HIS A 162 3.35 -2.04 6.20
CA HIS A 162 1.90 -1.88 6.01
C HIS A 162 1.24 -0.97 7.06
N THR A 163 1.61 -1.09 8.33
CA THR A 163 1.17 -0.15 9.37
C THR A 163 1.66 1.27 9.09
N LEU A 164 2.90 1.44 8.62
CA LEU A 164 3.46 2.75 8.25
C LEU A 164 2.68 3.37 7.07
N ALA A 165 2.43 2.60 6.01
CA ALA A 165 1.63 3.01 4.87
C ALA A 165 0.19 3.36 5.29
N THR A 166 -0.41 2.57 6.17
CA THR A 166 -1.73 2.84 6.75
C THR A 166 -1.76 4.20 7.44
N LEU A 167 -0.83 4.46 8.35
CA LEU A 167 -0.74 5.74 9.07
C LEU A 167 -0.55 6.93 8.13
N ALA A 168 0.25 6.77 7.06
CA ALA A 168 0.44 7.76 6.02
C ALA A 168 -0.85 8.04 5.24
N GLU A 169 -1.50 6.99 4.70
CA GLU A 169 -2.70 7.09 3.87
C GLU A 169 -3.91 7.69 4.59
N ILE A 170 -3.99 7.53 5.91
CA ILE A 170 -5.06 8.15 6.72
C ILE A 170 -4.76 9.59 7.15
N GLY A 171 -3.60 10.14 6.77
CA GLY A 171 -3.24 11.52 7.06
C GLY A 171 -2.54 11.77 8.39
N THR A 172 -1.98 10.75 9.05
CA THR A 172 -1.25 10.96 10.31
C THR A 172 0.02 11.78 10.01
N PRO A 173 0.26 12.91 10.70
CA PRO A 173 1.41 13.76 10.39
C PRO A 173 2.73 13.14 10.87
N LEU A 174 3.85 13.53 10.27
CA LEU A 174 5.17 12.98 10.61
C LEU A 174 5.63 13.30 12.04
N ASP A 175 5.18 14.40 12.63
CA ASP A 175 5.44 14.76 14.02
C ASP A 175 4.48 14.10 15.02
N TYR A 176 3.56 13.25 14.57
CA TYR A 176 2.70 12.48 15.44
C TYR A 176 3.54 11.58 16.36
N ALA A 177 3.27 11.67 17.67
CA ALA A 177 4.01 10.95 18.68
C ALA A 177 3.66 9.45 18.65
N ILE A 178 4.69 8.63 18.77
CA ILE A 178 4.65 7.17 18.90
C ILE A 178 5.34 6.82 20.21
N GLN A 179 4.70 6.00 21.02
CA GLN A 179 5.22 5.55 22.31
C GLN A 179 5.57 4.05 22.23
N SER A 180 6.85 3.70 22.45
CA SER A 180 7.33 2.32 22.54
C SER A 180 8.12 2.13 23.83
N GLY A 181 7.56 1.35 24.76
CA GLY A 181 8.03 1.28 26.14
C GLY A 181 8.17 2.68 26.76
N GLU A 182 9.35 2.99 27.29
CA GLU A 182 9.70 4.31 27.84
C GLU A 182 10.16 5.31 26.75
N THR A 183 10.32 4.86 25.50
CA THR A 183 10.81 5.72 24.42
C THR A 183 9.67 6.38 23.68
N SER A 184 9.75 7.71 23.56
CA SER A 184 8.90 8.49 22.68
C SER A 184 9.66 8.78 21.38
N LEU A 185 9.03 8.46 20.26
CA LEU A 185 9.50 8.78 18.91
C LEU A 185 8.34 9.37 18.10
N THR A 186 8.57 9.61 16.83
CA THR A 186 7.60 10.21 15.90
C THR A 186 7.39 9.32 14.67
N LEU A 187 6.28 9.52 13.96
CA LEU A 187 6.06 8.85 12.67
C LEU A 187 7.19 9.14 11.66
N ARG A 188 7.83 10.32 11.75
CA ARG A 188 9.05 10.67 11.00
C ARG A 188 10.16 9.66 11.22
N GLU A 189 10.44 9.29 12.46
CA GLU A 189 11.53 8.36 12.79
C GLU A 189 11.23 6.96 12.26
N LEU A 190 9.97 6.55 12.27
CA LEU A 190 9.54 5.28 11.66
C LEU A 190 9.71 5.30 10.13
N LEU A 191 9.28 6.37 9.45
CA LEU A 191 9.46 6.53 8.00
C LEU A 191 10.94 6.60 7.61
N VAL A 192 11.74 7.34 8.37
CA VAL A 192 13.18 7.45 8.12
C VAL A 192 13.87 6.10 8.28
N GLY A 193 13.51 5.33 9.31
CA GLY A 193 13.99 3.95 9.49
C GLY A 193 13.67 3.08 8.28
N ALA A 194 12.43 3.11 7.80
CA ALA A 194 12.02 2.37 6.60
C ALA A 194 12.78 2.79 5.34
N LEU A 195 12.98 4.09 5.11
CA LEU A 195 13.73 4.61 3.96
C LEU A 195 15.23 4.25 4.02
N GLN A 196 15.81 4.23 5.22
CA GLN A 196 17.20 3.85 5.44
C GLN A 196 17.42 2.34 5.33
N ASP A 197 16.45 1.52 5.71
CA ASP A 197 16.52 0.06 5.55
C ASP A 197 16.12 -0.42 4.15
N PHE A 198 15.46 0.44 3.37
CA PHE A 198 14.88 0.11 2.07
C PHE A 198 15.88 -0.55 1.12
N ARG A 199 15.41 -1.57 0.42
CA ARG A 199 16.14 -2.26 -0.66
C ARG A 199 15.24 -2.38 -1.87
N LEU A 200 15.73 -2.00 -3.05
CA LEU A 200 14.94 -2.03 -4.28
C LEU A 200 14.44 -3.45 -4.65
N ASN A 201 15.14 -4.47 -4.15
CA ASN A 201 14.83 -5.88 -4.34
C ASN A 201 14.19 -6.55 -3.12
N GLN A 202 13.71 -5.81 -2.12
CA GLN A 202 12.90 -6.39 -1.05
C GLN A 202 11.59 -6.98 -1.59
N GLN A 203 10.97 -7.89 -0.83
CA GLN A 203 9.79 -8.63 -1.29
C GLN A 203 8.56 -7.71 -1.50
N GLU A 204 8.34 -6.80 -0.56
CA GLU A 204 7.20 -5.89 -0.51
C GLU A 204 7.75 -4.46 -0.41
N TYR A 205 7.61 -3.69 -1.47
CA TYR A 205 8.11 -2.31 -1.55
C TYR A 205 7.00 -1.31 -1.87
N GLU A 206 5.83 -1.78 -2.32
CA GLU A 206 4.63 -0.99 -2.54
C GLU A 206 4.22 -0.17 -1.31
N TRP A 207 4.42 -0.71 -0.11
CA TRP A 207 4.08 -0.07 1.17
C TRP A 207 5.03 1.06 1.52
N THR A 208 6.35 0.83 1.47
CA THR A 208 7.34 1.90 1.66
C THR A 208 7.17 2.98 0.59
N THR A 209 6.89 2.57 -0.66
CA THR A 209 6.69 3.47 -1.80
C THR A 209 5.56 4.45 -1.54
N ILE A 210 4.38 3.96 -1.15
CA ILE A 210 3.22 4.83 -0.95
C ILE A 210 3.38 5.69 0.31
N ALA A 211 3.96 5.15 1.39
CA ALA A 211 4.26 5.92 2.59
C ALA A 211 5.21 7.10 2.28
N ALA A 212 6.30 6.83 1.56
CA ALA A 212 7.26 7.86 1.17
C ALA A 212 6.63 8.91 0.24
N ALA A 213 5.87 8.48 -0.77
CA ALA A 213 5.25 9.38 -1.75
C ALA A 213 4.24 10.33 -1.10
N THR A 214 3.48 9.83 -0.12
CA THR A 214 2.49 10.60 0.63
C THR A 214 3.12 11.82 1.32
N PHE A 215 4.35 11.68 1.84
CA PHE A 215 5.08 12.74 2.52
C PHE A 215 6.13 13.47 1.68
N ALA A 216 6.34 13.08 0.42
CA ALA A 216 7.33 13.71 -0.45
C ALA A 216 7.02 15.20 -0.64
N ALA A 217 7.99 16.09 -0.45
CA ALA A 217 7.80 17.52 -0.68
C ALA A 217 8.11 17.93 -2.14
N ASP A 218 8.84 17.10 -2.87
CA ASP A 218 9.33 17.31 -4.22
C ASP A 218 9.74 15.95 -4.85
N ASN A 219 10.40 15.98 -6.00
CA ASN A 219 10.97 14.81 -6.68
C ASN A 219 12.38 14.42 -6.20
N SER A 220 12.78 14.82 -4.99
CA SER A 220 14.11 14.50 -4.47
C SER A 220 14.33 12.98 -4.36
N ALA A 221 15.56 12.59 -4.65
CA ALA A 221 16.03 11.23 -4.49
C ALA A 221 16.59 11.00 -3.08
N TRP A 222 16.64 9.73 -2.67
CA TRP A 222 17.36 9.32 -1.46
C TRP A 222 18.34 8.20 -1.75
N VAL A 223 19.19 7.87 -0.78
CA VAL A 223 20.15 6.76 -0.88
C VAL A 223 19.65 5.60 -0.04
N SER A 224 19.49 4.43 -0.66
CA SER A 224 19.04 3.19 0.00
C SER A 224 20.11 2.59 0.92
N ARG A 225 19.74 1.54 1.66
CA ARG A 225 20.68 0.76 2.47
C ARG A 225 21.88 0.23 1.67
N GLU A 226 21.65 -0.07 0.39
CA GLU A 226 22.63 -0.65 -0.52
C GLU A 226 23.49 0.42 -1.23
N GLY A 227 23.31 1.70 -0.89
CA GLY A 227 24.02 2.81 -1.52
C GLY A 227 23.43 3.24 -2.87
N GLU A 228 22.29 2.68 -3.27
CA GLU A 228 21.65 3.03 -4.53
C GLU A 228 20.87 4.34 -4.40
N ARG A 229 20.99 5.22 -5.39
CA ARG A 229 20.10 6.37 -5.52
C ARG A 229 18.72 5.86 -5.92
N ILE A 230 17.70 6.18 -5.11
CA ILE A 230 16.30 5.82 -5.34
C ILE A 230 15.47 7.08 -5.63
N THR A 231 14.57 6.96 -6.60
CA THR A 231 13.60 7.96 -7.05
C THR A 231 12.21 7.32 -7.17
N PHE A 232 11.17 8.13 -7.19
CA PHE A 232 9.81 7.63 -7.46
C PHE A 232 9.67 7.03 -8.87
N ASP A 233 10.42 7.53 -9.85
CA ASP A 233 10.53 6.93 -11.19
C ASP A 233 11.07 5.49 -11.12
N GLN A 234 12.17 5.26 -10.38
CA GLN A 234 12.72 3.92 -10.19
C GLN A 234 11.77 2.99 -9.43
N MET A 235 11.05 3.52 -8.43
CA MET A 235 10.03 2.73 -7.71
C MET A 235 8.88 2.33 -8.63
N ALA A 236 8.35 3.27 -9.43
CA ALA A 236 7.30 2.97 -10.41
C ALA A 236 7.75 1.92 -11.43
N GLN A 237 8.94 2.08 -12.02
CA GLN A 237 9.51 1.09 -12.94
C GLN A 237 9.67 -0.28 -12.27
N ARG A 238 10.08 -0.32 -11.01
CA ARG A 238 10.23 -1.57 -10.27
C ARG A 238 8.88 -2.24 -10.00
N LEU A 239 7.84 -1.47 -9.67
CA LEU A 239 6.47 -1.98 -9.51
C LEU A 239 5.96 -2.61 -10.82
N MET A 240 6.15 -1.95 -11.96
CA MET A 240 5.65 -2.41 -13.27
C MET A 240 6.37 -3.65 -13.82
N ARG A 241 7.63 -3.89 -13.46
CA ARG A 241 8.43 -5.02 -13.98
C ARG A 241 8.08 -6.39 -13.39
N GLN A 242 7.33 -6.44 -12.28
CA GLN A 242 7.03 -7.71 -11.63
C GLN A 242 5.95 -8.49 -12.37
N GLN A 243 5.90 -9.80 -12.11
CA GLN A 243 4.79 -10.61 -12.59
C GLN A 243 3.48 -10.15 -11.90
N ALA A 244 2.39 -10.08 -12.68
CA ALA A 244 1.13 -9.49 -12.25
C ALA A 244 0.58 -10.01 -10.91
N VAL A 245 0.70 -11.32 -10.64
CA VAL A 245 0.20 -11.93 -9.38
C VAL A 245 1.23 -12.05 -8.28
N GLN A 246 2.49 -11.71 -8.55
CA GLN A 246 3.49 -11.66 -7.48
C GLN A 246 3.22 -10.44 -6.62
N GLY A 247 3.34 -10.62 -5.29
CA GLY A 247 3.07 -9.58 -4.30
C GLY A 247 1.76 -9.81 -3.53
N VAL A 248 1.47 -8.89 -2.62
CA VAL A 248 0.32 -8.99 -1.71
C VAL A 248 -0.99 -8.85 -2.51
N CYS A 249 -2.02 -9.59 -2.10
CA CYS A 249 -3.36 -9.56 -2.70
C CYS A 249 -3.35 -9.73 -4.23
N TYR A 250 -2.60 -10.73 -4.71
CA TYR A 250 -2.44 -11.04 -6.14
C TYR A 250 -1.88 -9.87 -6.95
N GLY A 251 -0.97 -9.09 -6.34
CA GLY A 251 -0.29 -7.95 -6.96
C GLY A 251 -1.12 -6.67 -7.07
N ASN A 252 -2.37 -6.66 -6.60
CA ASN A 252 -3.24 -5.49 -6.72
C ASN A 252 -2.74 -4.27 -5.92
N HIS A 253 -2.03 -4.48 -4.80
CA HIS A 253 -1.44 -3.36 -4.07
C HIS A 253 -0.42 -2.58 -4.91
N ARG A 254 0.26 -3.24 -5.86
CA ARG A 254 1.17 -2.56 -6.78
C ARG A 254 0.42 -1.69 -7.77
N LEU A 255 -0.71 -2.18 -8.30
CA LEU A 255 -1.60 -1.39 -9.16
C LEU A 255 -2.19 -0.19 -8.40
N PHE A 256 -2.61 -0.40 -7.15
CA PHE A 256 -3.07 0.66 -6.27
C PHE A 256 -1.97 1.71 -6.04
N THR A 257 -0.75 1.30 -5.67
CA THR A 257 0.38 2.21 -5.47
C THR A 257 0.70 2.98 -6.74
N LEU A 258 0.69 2.35 -7.91
CA LEU A 258 0.90 3.02 -9.20
C LEU A 258 -0.17 4.10 -9.48
N ALA A 259 -1.45 3.77 -9.25
CA ALA A 259 -2.54 4.75 -9.38
C ALA A 259 -2.38 5.91 -8.37
N ALA A 260 -2.04 5.61 -7.12
CA ALA A 260 -1.79 6.61 -6.09
C ALA A 260 -0.59 7.50 -6.43
N LEU A 261 0.50 6.95 -6.99
CA LEU A 261 1.66 7.72 -7.41
C LEU A 261 1.30 8.74 -8.50
N LEU A 262 0.47 8.38 -9.49
CA LEU A 262 -0.05 9.35 -10.47
C LEU A 262 -0.80 10.50 -9.78
N ARG A 263 -1.65 10.18 -8.80
CA ARG A 263 -2.45 11.18 -8.05
C ARG A 263 -1.58 12.09 -7.18
N LEU A 264 -0.57 11.54 -6.53
CA LEU A 264 0.37 12.28 -5.68
C LEU A 264 1.29 13.15 -6.52
N ASP A 265 1.69 12.64 -7.67
CA ASP A 265 2.51 13.37 -8.62
C ASP A 265 1.77 14.57 -9.23
N GLU A 266 0.48 14.48 -9.53
CA GLU A 266 -0.32 15.64 -9.94
C GLU A 266 -0.36 16.76 -8.87
N GLN A 267 -0.28 16.38 -7.60
CA GLN A 267 -0.35 17.32 -6.47
C GLN A 267 1.00 17.98 -6.15
N VAL A 268 2.10 17.25 -6.37
CA VAL A 268 3.41 17.60 -5.80
C VAL A 268 4.54 17.60 -6.83
N GLY A 269 4.39 16.86 -7.92
CA GLY A 269 5.46 16.62 -8.90
C GLY A 269 6.56 15.75 -8.32
N ILE A 270 6.27 14.48 -8.02
CA ILE A 270 7.24 13.53 -7.43
C ILE A 270 8.09 12.82 -8.48
N PHE A 271 7.68 12.81 -9.74
CA PHE A 271 8.45 12.23 -10.84
C PHE A 271 9.49 13.21 -11.40
N GLN A 272 10.65 12.68 -11.76
CA GLN A 272 11.72 13.42 -12.45
C GLN A 272 11.53 13.37 -13.96
N ASP A 273 11.01 12.27 -14.49
CA ASP A 273 10.76 12.07 -15.92
C ASP A 273 9.26 12.10 -16.22
N ASN A 274 8.88 12.86 -17.24
CA ASN A 274 7.49 12.91 -17.69
C ASN A 274 7.04 11.59 -18.32
N VAL A 275 7.98 10.81 -18.90
CA VAL A 275 7.71 9.49 -19.51
C VAL A 275 7.19 8.50 -18.47
N THR A 276 7.61 8.62 -17.20
CA THR A 276 7.15 7.76 -16.11
C THR A 276 5.63 7.73 -16.02
N ARG A 277 4.95 8.87 -16.18
CA ARG A 277 3.47 8.91 -16.15
C ARG A 277 2.86 8.08 -17.26
N ASP A 278 3.36 8.23 -18.48
CA ASP A 278 2.86 7.52 -19.66
C ASP A 278 3.06 6.01 -19.53
N GLU A 279 4.21 5.59 -18.99
CA GLU A 279 4.50 4.17 -18.72
C GLU A 279 3.54 3.59 -17.68
N ILE A 280 3.28 4.30 -16.58
CA ILE A 280 2.34 3.87 -15.55
C ILE A 280 0.92 3.76 -16.13
N VAL A 281 0.47 4.77 -16.87
CA VAL A 281 -0.85 4.74 -17.51
C VAL A 281 -0.95 3.55 -18.46
N ALA A 282 0.05 3.31 -19.31
CA ALA A 282 0.07 2.17 -20.21
C ALA A 282 0.01 0.83 -19.46
N HIS A 283 0.75 0.68 -18.35
CA HIS A 283 0.74 -0.53 -17.53
C HIS A 283 -0.62 -0.76 -16.87
N LEU A 284 -1.22 0.28 -16.28
CA LEU A 284 -2.55 0.20 -15.66
C LEU A 284 -3.63 -0.08 -16.71
N THR A 285 -3.53 0.48 -17.91
CA THR A 285 -4.44 0.16 -19.03
C THR A 285 -4.31 -1.30 -19.47
N ASP A 286 -3.11 -1.89 -19.53
CA ASP A 286 -2.95 -3.32 -19.80
C ASP A 286 -3.56 -4.19 -18.68
N ALA A 287 -3.35 -3.81 -17.41
CA ALA A 287 -3.97 -4.48 -16.27
C ALA A 287 -5.51 -4.41 -16.34
N THR A 288 -6.08 -3.24 -16.67
CA THR A 288 -7.52 -3.06 -16.91
C THR A 288 -8.01 -3.98 -18.02
N ARG A 289 -7.31 -4.05 -19.15
CA ARG A 289 -7.68 -4.93 -20.27
C ARG A 289 -7.75 -6.40 -19.83
N ARG A 290 -6.76 -6.87 -19.06
CA ARG A 290 -6.74 -8.24 -18.52
C ARG A 290 -7.88 -8.51 -17.54
N LEU A 291 -8.19 -7.54 -16.67
CA LEU A 291 -9.36 -7.62 -15.80
C LEU A 291 -10.64 -7.75 -16.62
N ILE A 292 -10.85 -6.92 -17.64
CA ILE A 292 -12.03 -7.02 -18.52
C ILE A 292 -12.14 -8.41 -19.15
N GLU A 293 -11.04 -8.94 -19.69
CA GLU A 293 -11.01 -10.26 -20.35
C GLU A 293 -11.27 -11.42 -19.39
N SER A 294 -10.90 -11.28 -18.12
CA SER A 294 -10.98 -12.33 -17.09
C SER A 294 -12.19 -12.24 -16.18
N GLN A 295 -13.05 -11.23 -16.33
CA GLN A 295 -14.22 -11.04 -15.46
C GLN A 295 -15.20 -12.21 -15.61
N ASN A 296 -15.56 -12.83 -14.50
CA ASN A 296 -16.57 -13.88 -14.48
C ASN A 296 -17.95 -13.34 -14.88
N ASP A 297 -18.83 -14.20 -15.44
CA ASP A 297 -20.22 -13.85 -15.78
C ASP A 297 -21.02 -13.27 -14.60
N ALA A 298 -20.72 -13.68 -13.37
CA ALA A 298 -21.32 -13.09 -12.16
C ALA A 298 -20.78 -11.70 -11.79
N GLY A 299 -19.67 -11.24 -12.39
CA GLY A 299 -19.10 -9.91 -12.19
C GLY A 299 -17.82 -9.85 -11.32
N TYR A 300 -17.37 -10.98 -10.77
CA TYR A 300 -16.19 -11.03 -9.91
C TYR A 300 -14.90 -11.40 -10.65
N TRP A 301 -13.77 -11.20 -9.97
CA TRP A 301 -12.45 -11.74 -10.32
C TRP A 301 -11.94 -12.68 -9.23
N ASP A 302 -10.98 -13.55 -9.56
CA ASP A 302 -10.27 -14.42 -8.63
C ASP A 302 -8.75 -14.23 -8.85
N GLN A 303 -7.90 -15.07 -8.26
CA GLN A 303 -6.44 -14.98 -8.38
C GLN A 303 -5.92 -14.95 -9.83
N ASN A 304 -6.66 -15.52 -10.78
CA ASN A 304 -6.33 -15.56 -12.21
C ASN A 304 -6.69 -14.29 -13.00
N TRP A 305 -7.01 -13.17 -12.33
CA TRP A 305 -7.45 -11.91 -12.96
C TRP A 305 -6.56 -11.39 -14.11
N TYR A 306 -5.29 -11.77 -14.13
CA TYR A 306 -4.30 -11.32 -15.13
C TYR A 306 -4.31 -12.17 -16.42
N ASN A 307 -4.94 -13.34 -16.40
CA ASN A 307 -4.99 -14.28 -17.52
C ASN A 307 -6.24 -15.19 -17.43
N ALA A 308 -7.23 -14.89 -18.26
CA ALA A 308 -8.48 -15.64 -18.35
C ALA A 308 -8.32 -17.12 -18.76
N GLU A 309 -7.21 -17.49 -19.40
CA GLU A 309 -6.92 -18.87 -19.83
C GLU A 309 -6.41 -19.75 -18.69
N ARG A 310 -6.11 -19.17 -17.52
CA ARG A 310 -5.62 -19.91 -16.35
C ARG A 310 -6.75 -20.11 -15.36
N ASP A 311 -6.81 -21.30 -14.78
CA ASP A 311 -7.63 -21.52 -13.60
C ASP A 311 -7.01 -20.83 -12.36
N PRO A 312 -7.83 -20.32 -11.43
CA PRO A 312 -7.33 -19.83 -10.15
C PRO A 312 -6.74 -21.00 -9.35
N ILE A 313 -5.57 -20.80 -8.75
CA ILE A 313 -4.88 -21.84 -7.98
C ILE A 313 -5.44 -21.84 -6.56
N ASP A 314 -5.83 -23.01 -6.06
CA ASP A 314 -6.12 -23.18 -4.64
C ASP A 314 -4.82 -23.44 -3.87
N ASP A 315 -4.34 -22.39 -3.20
CA ASP A 315 -3.18 -22.44 -2.31
C ASP A 315 -3.57 -22.78 -0.86
N GLY A 316 -4.87 -23.00 -0.58
CA GLY A 316 -5.40 -23.33 0.74
C GLY A 316 -5.34 -22.20 1.76
N LEU A 317 -4.95 -20.98 1.36
CA LEU A 317 -4.79 -19.84 2.27
C LEU A 317 -6.10 -19.09 2.53
N ALA A 318 -7.04 -19.16 1.59
CA ALA A 318 -8.37 -18.56 1.71
C ALA A 318 -9.37 -19.37 0.89
N ASP A 319 -10.61 -19.43 1.37
CA ASP A 319 -11.69 -20.07 0.62
C ASP A 319 -11.98 -19.29 -0.69
N PRO A 320 -12.59 -19.93 -1.70
CA PRO A 320 -12.82 -19.30 -3.00
C PRO A 320 -13.59 -17.98 -2.94
N LEU A 321 -14.57 -17.84 -2.05
CA LEU A 321 -15.35 -16.61 -1.93
C LEU A 321 -14.46 -15.47 -1.42
N SER A 322 -13.67 -15.72 -0.38
CA SER A 322 -12.73 -14.76 0.20
C SER A 322 -11.71 -14.24 -0.81
N ARG A 323 -11.13 -15.14 -1.62
CA ARG A 323 -10.20 -14.72 -2.71
C ARG A 323 -10.88 -13.84 -3.75
N ARG A 324 -12.14 -14.14 -4.08
CA ARG A 324 -12.90 -13.38 -5.08
C ARG A 324 -13.30 -11.99 -4.58
N LEU A 325 -13.71 -11.89 -3.32
CA LEU A 325 -13.96 -10.61 -2.66
C LEU A 325 -12.71 -9.76 -2.65
N LEU A 326 -11.56 -10.38 -2.31
CA LEU A 326 -10.28 -9.69 -2.28
C LEU A 326 -9.89 -9.13 -3.65
N ALA A 327 -9.87 -9.97 -4.68
CA ALA A 327 -9.51 -9.54 -6.04
C ALA A 327 -10.48 -8.47 -6.58
N THR A 328 -11.79 -8.66 -6.37
CA THR A 328 -12.83 -7.76 -6.89
C THR A 328 -12.85 -6.42 -6.15
N GLY A 329 -12.74 -6.44 -4.83
CA GLY A 329 -12.66 -5.24 -3.99
C GLY A 329 -11.45 -4.39 -4.38
N HIS A 330 -10.27 -5.02 -4.52
CA HIS A 330 -9.06 -4.31 -4.93
C HIS A 330 -9.16 -3.69 -6.33
N ALA A 331 -9.67 -4.44 -7.31
CA ALA A 331 -9.82 -3.93 -8.67
C ALA A 331 -10.66 -2.64 -8.69
N LEU A 332 -11.79 -2.64 -7.98
CA LEU A 332 -12.61 -1.44 -7.84
C LEU A 332 -11.92 -0.33 -7.02
N GLU A 333 -11.14 -0.67 -5.99
CA GLU A 333 -10.43 0.29 -5.14
C GLU A 333 -9.42 1.13 -5.95
N TRP A 334 -8.53 0.48 -6.71
CA TRP A 334 -7.52 1.21 -7.48
C TRP A 334 -8.10 1.90 -8.72
N TRP A 335 -9.16 1.35 -9.33
CA TRP A 335 -9.87 2.07 -10.39
C TRP A 335 -10.56 3.34 -9.90
N ALA A 336 -11.04 3.39 -8.65
CA ALA A 336 -11.73 4.56 -8.11
C ALA A 336 -10.84 5.82 -7.99
N ILE A 337 -9.52 5.61 -7.97
CA ILE A 337 -8.51 6.69 -7.91
C ILE A 337 -7.69 6.81 -9.21
N SER A 338 -7.92 5.93 -10.18
CA SER A 338 -7.18 5.92 -11.45
C SER A 338 -7.68 7.01 -12.41
N PRO A 339 -6.81 7.52 -13.31
CA PRO A 339 -7.22 8.47 -14.33
C PRO A 339 -8.25 7.88 -15.32
N ALA A 340 -9.00 8.75 -15.99
CA ALA A 340 -10.07 8.35 -16.91
C ALA A 340 -9.60 7.40 -18.04
N ALA A 341 -8.36 7.57 -18.52
CA ALA A 341 -7.78 6.75 -19.59
C ALA A 341 -7.59 5.26 -19.21
N VAL A 342 -7.59 4.95 -17.91
CA VAL A 342 -7.40 3.60 -17.37
C VAL A 342 -8.74 2.89 -17.09
N GLN A 343 -9.86 3.61 -17.19
CA GLN A 343 -11.17 3.11 -16.76
C GLN A 343 -11.69 1.98 -17.65
N PRO A 344 -12.25 0.91 -17.06
CA PRO A 344 -12.96 -0.12 -17.81
C PRO A 344 -14.35 0.38 -18.28
N PRO A 345 -15.01 -0.36 -19.19
CA PRO A 345 -16.40 -0.12 -19.55
C PRO A 345 -17.32 -0.03 -18.32
N ARG A 346 -18.39 0.77 -18.45
CA ARG A 346 -19.35 1.01 -17.36
C ARG A 346 -19.94 -0.28 -16.80
N GLU A 347 -20.35 -1.20 -17.67
CA GLU A 347 -20.97 -2.46 -17.28
C GLU A 347 -20.04 -3.35 -16.42
N THR A 348 -18.75 -3.41 -16.76
CA THR A 348 -17.73 -4.17 -16.01
C THR A 348 -17.71 -3.75 -14.54
N LYS A 349 -17.74 -2.45 -14.27
CA LYS A 349 -17.71 -1.92 -12.90
C LYS A 349 -19.02 -2.16 -12.14
N ILE A 350 -20.15 -1.98 -12.83
CA ILE A 350 -21.48 -2.19 -12.23
C ILE A 350 -21.64 -3.65 -11.80
N ARG A 351 -21.30 -4.61 -12.67
CA ARG A 351 -21.39 -6.04 -12.35
C ARG A 351 -20.54 -6.41 -11.14
N ALA A 352 -19.32 -5.88 -11.06
CA ALA A 352 -18.44 -6.08 -9.90
C ALA A 352 -19.01 -5.47 -8.61
N GLY A 353 -19.48 -4.21 -8.67
CA GLY A 353 -20.04 -3.53 -7.50
C GLY A 353 -21.30 -4.21 -6.96
N GLN A 354 -22.20 -4.62 -7.86
CA GLN A 354 -23.43 -5.32 -7.50
C GLN A 354 -23.16 -6.72 -6.95
N TRP A 355 -22.20 -7.45 -7.52
CA TRP A 355 -21.78 -8.74 -6.98
C TRP A 355 -21.24 -8.60 -5.54
N LEU A 356 -20.33 -7.66 -5.31
CA LEU A 356 -19.78 -7.39 -3.97
C LEU A 356 -20.85 -7.06 -2.94
N ALA A 357 -21.77 -6.14 -3.27
CA ALA A 357 -22.84 -5.74 -2.36
C ALA A 357 -23.73 -6.91 -1.98
N THR A 358 -24.11 -7.70 -2.99
CA THR A 358 -24.96 -8.89 -2.83
C THR A 358 -24.30 -9.95 -1.95
N GLU A 359 -23.00 -10.21 -2.14
CA GLU A 359 -22.31 -11.22 -1.33
C GLU A 359 -22.14 -10.77 0.12
N VAL A 360 -21.78 -9.49 0.36
CA VAL A 360 -21.70 -8.95 1.73
C VAL A 360 -23.05 -9.02 2.45
N GLU A 361 -24.15 -8.71 1.76
CA GLU A 361 -25.49 -8.76 2.34
C GLU A 361 -25.86 -10.16 2.85
N LYS A 362 -25.46 -11.21 2.14
CA LYS A 362 -25.76 -12.62 2.47
C LYS A 362 -24.87 -13.22 3.57
N MET A 363 -23.72 -12.62 3.87
CA MET A 363 -22.76 -13.19 4.82
C MET A 363 -23.31 -13.22 6.24
N SER A 364 -22.85 -14.17 7.05
CA SER A 364 -23.04 -14.10 8.50
C SER A 364 -21.99 -13.19 9.13
N ASP A 365 -22.25 -12.71 10.34
CA ASP A 365 -21.31 -11.89 11.09
C ASP A 365 -19.98 -12.63 11.39
N ASP A 366 -20.03 -13.95 11.58
CA ASP A 366 -18.83 -14.78 11.78
C ASP A 366 -17.94 -14.80 10.53
N VAL A 367 -18.54 -14.98 9.34
CA VAL A 367 -17.80 -14.94 8.07
C VAL A 367 -17.18 -13.56 7.85
N ILE A 368 -17.91 -12.49 8.20
CA ILE A 368 -17.40 -11.12 8.11
C ILE A 368 -16.21 -10.93 9.04
N ARG A 369 -16.31 -11.37 10.30
CA ARG A 369 -15.21 -11.26 11.27
C ARG A 369 -13.97 -12.00 10.80
N ASP A 370 -14.14 -13.22 10.29
CA ASP A 370 -13.01 -14.07 9.91
C ASP A 370 -12.31 -13.57 8.63
N ASN A 371 -13.04 -12.89 7.75
CA ASN A 371 -12.55 -12.33 6.48
C ASN A 371 -12.44 -10.80 6.45
N TYR A 372 -12.42 -10.17 7.63
CA TYR A 372 -12.51 -8.71 7.75
C TYR A 372 -11.45 -7.97 6.93
N THR A 373 -10.22 -8.51 6.90
CA THR A 373 -9.11 -8.02 6.09
C THR A 373 -9.55 -7.80 4.63
N PHE A 374 -10.09 -8.83 3.99
CA PHE A 374 -10.49 -8.78 2.58
C PHE A 374 -11.72 -7.90 2.36
N LEU A 375 -12.68 -7.98 3.27
CA LEU A 375 -13.92 -7.23 3.20
C LEU A 375 -13.73 -5.72 3.42
N SER A 376 -12.70 -5.31 4.16
CA SER A 376 -12.39 -3.89 4.32
C SER A 376 -12.10 -3.21 2.98
N HIS A 377 -11.46 -3.91 2.02
CA HIS A 377 -11.25 -3.42 0.66
C HIS A 377 -12.57 -3.29 -0.12
N VAL A 378 -13.53 -4.20 0.11
CA VAL A 378 -14.87 -4.13 -0.48
C VAL A 378 -15.61 -2.88 0.00
N GLY A 379 -15.68 -2.66 1.31
CA GLY A 379 -16.33 -1.49 1.90
C GLY A 379 -15.68 -0.19 1.43
N ARG A 380 -14.34 -0.14 1.40
CA ARG A 380 -13.58 1.01 0.90
C ARG A 380 -13.84 1.28 -0.58
N ALA A 381 -13.74 0.27 -1.43
CA ALA A 381 -13.95 0.42 -2.86
C ALA A 381 -15.34 0.96 -3.19
N LEU A 382 -16.39 0.39 -2.60
CA LEU A 382 -17.77 0.82 -2.84
C LEU A 382 -18.04 2.24 -2.33
N ALA A 383 -17.45 2.63 -1.20
CA ALA A 383 -17.52 4.00 -0.70
C ALA A 383 -16.83 5.00 -1.64
N LEU A 384 -15.62 4.66 -2.13
CA LEU A 384 -14.86 5.50 -3.07
C LEU A 384 -15.63 5.72 -4.38
N TRP A 385 -16.34 4.70 -4.87
CA TRP A 385 -17.23 4.83 -6.04
C TRP A 385 -18.48 5.68 -5.79
N ARG A 386 -18.75 6.06 -4.54
CA ARG A 386 -19.75 7.08 -4.16
C ARG A 386 -19.12 8.43 -3.81
N GLY A 387 -17.87 8.66 -4.24
CA GLY A 387 -17.19 9.94 -4.18
C GLY A 387 -16.65 10.34 -2.80
N ALA A 388 -16.59 9.43 -1.82
CA ALA A 388 -16.10 9.76 -0.48
C ALA A 388 -15.47 8.56 0.24
N LEU A 389 -14.71 8.82 1.30
CA LEU A 389 -14.16 7.77 2.15
C LEU A 389 -15.27 7.09 2.99
N PRO A 390 -15.08 5.83 3.44
CA PRO A 390 -16.07 5.09 4.23
C PRO A 390 -16.64 5.85 5.44
N ALA A 391 -15.82 6.53 6.25
CA ALA A 391 -16.33 7.29 7.39
C ALA A 391 -17.18 8.51 6.97
N GLN A 392 -16.86 9.15 5.85
CA GLN A 392 -17.68 10.24 5.31
C GLN A 392 -19.03 9.71 4.81
N GLN A 393 -19.03 8.55 4.14
CA GLN A 393 -20.26 7.87 3.72
C GLN A 393 -21.09 7.42 4.92
N TRP A 394 -20.46 6.90 5.98
CA TRP A 394 -21.13 6.49 7.22
C TRP A 394 -21.96 7.62 7.81
N SER A 395 -21.36 8.81 7.93
CA SER A 395 -22.05 10.01 8.41
C SER A 395 -23.14 10.47 7.45
N ARG A 396 -22.84 10.53 6.14
CA ARG A 396 -23.81 10.98 5.11
C ARG A 396 -25.05 10.09 5.04
N LEU A 397 -24.88 8.78 5.20
CA LEU A 397 -25.93 7.77 5.08
C LEU A 397 -26.65 7.48 6.40
N GLU A 398 -26.28 8.18 7.47
CA GLU A 398 -26.88 8.04 8.81
C GLU A 398 -26.84 6.59 9.33
N CYS A 399 -25.74 5.88 9.08
CA CYS A 399 -25.60 4.46 9.42
C CYS A 399 -25.87 4.14 10.90
N ASP A 400 -25.50 5.04 11.83
CA ASP A 400 -25.79 4.88 13.26
C ASP A 400 -27.30 4.91 13.58
N GLN A 401 -28.09 5.66 12.82
CA GLN A 401 -29.55 5.68 12.99
C GLN A 401 -30.17 4.38 12.48
N ALA A 402 -29.70 3.90 11.32
CA ALA A 402 -30.14 2.63 10.75
C ALA A 402 -29.84 1.44 11.68
N LEU A 403 -28.67 1.43 12.32
CA LEU A 403 -28.32 0.43 13.34
C LEU A 403 -29.30 0.41 14.52
N LYS A 404 -29.67 1.58 15.05
CA LYS A 404 -30.62 1.68 16.18
C LYS A 404 -31.98 1.11 15.80
N LEU A 405 -32.49 1.43 14.61
CA LEU A 405 -33.79 0.95 14.13
C LEU A 405 -33.83 -0.58 14.00
N ALA A 406 -32.77 -1.20 13.50
CA ALA A 406 -32.67 -2.66 13.35
C ALA A 406 -32.67 -3.38 14.72
N THR A 407 -31.97 -2.82 15.71
CA THR A 407 -31.94 -3.37 17.08
C THR A 407 -33.33 -3.29 17.73
N THR A 408 -34.04 -2.17 17.57
CA THR A 408 -35.40 -2.00 18.12
C THR A 408 -36.40 -3.00 17.52
N THR A 409 -36.38 -3.21 16.20
CA THR A 409 -37.31 -4.15 15.54
C THR A 409 -37.04 -5.61 15.91
N SER A 410 -35.78 -6.00 16.13
CA SER A 410 -35.44 -7.35 16.59
C SER A 410 -35.89 -7.64 18.04
N GLY A 411 -35.90 -6.61 18.90
CA GLY A 411 -36.28 -6.73 20.31
C GLY A 411 -37.78 -6.90 20.56
N GLU A 412 -38.65 -6.40 19.67
CA GLU A 412 -40.11 -6.53 19.81
C GLU A 412 -40.64 -7.92 19.38
N SER A 413 -39.89 -8.68 18.58
CA SER A 413 -40.31 -10.01 18.11
C SER A 413 -40.19 -11.15 19.13
N ASN A 414 -39.50 -10.91 20.26
CA ASN A 414 -39.28 -11.93 21.31
C ASN A 414 -40.26 -11.82 22.50
N ALA A 415 -41.25 -10.92 22.46
CA ALA A 415 -42.32 -10.89 23.44
C ALA A 415 -43.41 -11.93 23.08
N SER A 416 -43.22 -13.18 23.50
CA SER A 416 -44.31 -14.16 23.50
C SER A 416 -45.43 -13.69 24.44
N PRO A 417 -46.71 -13.79 24.05
CA PRO A 417 -47.80 -13.42 24.93
C PRO A 417 -47.84 -14.42 26.07
N SER A 418 -47.72 -13.92 27.31
CA SER A 418 -48.05 -14.69 28.50
C SER A 418 -49.52 -15.12 28.39
N SER A 419 -49.73 -16.42 28.24
CA SER A 419 -51.05 -17.05 28.32
C SER A 419 -51.59 -16.90 29.75
N GLU A 420 -52.71 -16.19 29.88
CA GLU A 420 -53.67 -16.36 31.00
C GLU A 420 -54.47 -17.64 30.85
#